data_AF-A0AAW2MDK1-F1
#
_entry.id   AF-A0AAW2MDK1-F1
#
_cell.length_a   1.000
_cell.length_b   1.000
_cell.length_c   1.000
_cell.angle_alpha   90.00
_cell.angle_beta   90.00
_cell.angle_gamma   90.00
#
_symmetry.space_group_name_H-M   'P 1'
#
loop_
_entity.id
_entity.type
_entity.pdbx_description
1 polymer ?
#
loop_
_entity_poly.entity_id
_entity_poly.type
_entity_poly.pdbx_seq_one_letter_code
_entity_poly.pdbx_strand_id
1 'polypeptide(L)'
;MPLMAISSWALPCIALVAFLYRTLYRKQPFPPGPKPWPIIGNLNLVGSIPHQSPHFLFQKYGEIMQLKFGTLPVVVASSPEMAKQFLRVHNAVFASRPALSAGQPVVLRDHLSRFSVSNMSRMVFSNKYFDTESEDEKAIMNVDELRGMLDEWLFLGGVFNIGDWTPWLSCLDLQRYVKRMKALSKKLDRFYSFVLDDHLTRKAAGAEFIPEDVLDSLLQLAEDSNHEIKLTGEHVKALAQNLLVGGTDNTATTVEWIIREILRHPRTIEKAKEQLDRGGTPTHGDSPLEFLPERFLNKDIDITGSNFAMLPFGSGRRRCPGYDLGLKIVWTTLANLLHGFELKLIEGMKPEDVSLEEAYALTTHPKEPLTIIMEPTLSYHLY
;
A
#
# COMPACT_ATOMS: atom_id res chain seq x y z
N MET A 1 -56.96 -17.99 -51.06
CA MET A 1 -56.33 -18.17 -49.74
C MET A 1 -56.64 -19.57 -49.23
N PRO A 2 -55.63 -20.43 -49.05
CA PRO A 2 -55.68 -21.37 -47.94
C PRO A 2 -54.42 -21.16 -47.07
N LEU A 3 -54.69 -20.87 -45.79
CA LEU A 3 -53.68 -20.88 -44.74
C LEU A 3 -53.05 -22.28 -44.70
N MET A 4 -51.74 -22.33 -44.85
CA MET A 4 -50.93 -23.55 -44.73
C MET A 4 -51.27 -24.26 -43.42
N ALA A 5 -51.73 -25.51 -43.54
CA ALA A 5 -51.87 -26.43 -42.44
C ALA A 5 -50.48 -26.68 -41.85
N ILE A 6 -50.17 -26.00 -40.75
CA ILE A 6 -49.00 -26.32 -39.93
C ILE A 6 -49.18 -27.78 -39.50
N SER A 7 -48.29 -28.64 -40.00
CA SER A 7 -48.33 -30.08 -39.84
C SER A 7 -48.59 -30.50 -38.40
N SER A 8 -49.59 -31.36 -38.19
CA SER A 8 -50.01 -31.97 -36.91
C SER A 8 -48.87 -32.61 -36.08
N TRP A 9 -47.69 -32.77 -36.68
CA TRP A 9 -46.49 -33.35 -36.07
C TRP A 9 -45.53 -32.33 -35.44
N ALA A 10 -45.68 -31.02 -35.71
CA ALA A 10 -44.75 -30.00 -35.20
C ALA A 10 -44.86 -29.82 -33.68
N LEU A 11 -46.08 -29.80 -33.14
CA LEU A 11 -46.34 -29.67 -31.71
C LEU A 11 -45.80 -30.86 -30.88
N PRO A 12 -46.05 -32.13 -31.23
CA PRO A 12 -45.47 -33.26 -30.50
C PRO A 12 -43.95 -33.34 -30.65
N CYS A 13 -43.37 -32.94 -31.79
CA CYS A 13 -41.91 -32.84 -31.92
C CYS A 13 -41.31 -31.74 -31.03
N ILE A 14 -41.94 -30.56 -30.93
CA ILE A 14 -41.50 -29.49 -30.02
C ILE A 14 -41.65 -29.95 -28.56
N ALA A 15 -42.75 -30.62 -28.21
CA ALA A 15 -42.97 -31.14 -26.87
C ALA A 15 -41.96 -32.25 -26.51
N LEU A 16 -41.63 -33.14 -27.45
CA LEU A 16 -40.62 -34.19 -27.27
C LEU A 16 -39.22 -33.59 -27.14
N VAL A 17 -38.87 -32.60 -27.97
CA VAL A 17 -37.58 -31.89 -27.85
C VAL A 17 -37.51 -31.12 -26.54
N ALA A 18 -38.57 -30.44 -26.12
CA ALA A 18 -38.62 -29.76 -24.83
C ALA A 18 -38.55 -30.75 -23.65
N PHE A 19 -39.19 -31.92 -23.76
CA PHE A 19 -39.14 -32.97 -22.75
C PHE A 19 -37.77 -33.63 -22.66
N LEU A 20 -37.15 -33.96 -23.81
CA LEU A 20 -35.79 -34.48 -23.90
C LEU A 20 -34.78 -33.44 -23.43
N TYR A 21 -34.93 -32.17 -23.81
CA TYR A 21 -34.09 -31.08 -23.30
C TYR A 21 -34.25 -30.94 -21.78
N ARG A 22 -35.46 -31.05 -21.24
CA ARG A 22 -35.71 -30.93 -19.79
C ARG A 22 -35.24 -32.14 -18.99
N THR A 23 -35.18 -33.33 -19.60
CA THR A 23 -34.67 -34.55 -18.97
C THR A 23 -33.15 -34.69 -19.11
N LEU A 24 -32.58 -34.31 -20.27
CA LEU A 24 -31.14 -34.35 -20.55
C LEU A 24 -30.38 -33.15 -19.95
N TYR A 25 -30.98 -31.96 -19.92
CA TYR A 25 -30.44 -30.76 -19.27
C TYR A 25 -31.22 -30.44 -17.98
N ARG A 26 -31.06 -31.29 -16.97
CA ARG A 26 -31.42 -30.90 -15.59
C ARG A 26 -30.47 -29.80 -15.14
N LYS A 27 -30.99 -28.58 -14.95
CA LYS A 27 -30.25 -27.51 -14.25
C LYS A 27 -29.86 -28.03 -12.88
N GLN A 28 -28.56 -28.02 -12.58
CA GLN A 28 -28.04 -28.24 -11.24
C GLN A 28 -28.80 -27.32 -10.26
N PRO A 29 -29.28 -27.82 -9.12
CA PRO A 29 -29.97 -26.97 -8.16
C PRO A 29 -28.97 -25.97 -7.58
N PHE A 30 -29.14 -24.70 -7.95
CA PHE A 30 -28.41 -23.61 -7.31
C PHE A 30 -28.97 -23.34 -5.91
N PRO A 31 -28.18 -22.79 -4.98
CA PRO A 31 -28.68 -22.34 -3.69
C PRO A 31 -29.86 -21.36 -3.85
N PRO A 32 -30.84 -21.38 -2.94
CA PRO A 32 -31.96 -20.44 -2.96
C PRO A 32 -31.47 -18.99 -2.85
N GLY A 33 -32.23 -18.02 -3.36
CA GLY A 33 -31.82 -16.62 -3.28
C GLY A 33 -32.85 -15.62 -3.80
N PRO A 34 -32.70 -14.33 -3.45
CA PRO A 34 -33.54 -13.26 -3.97
C PRO A 34 -33.36 -13.09 -5.48
N LYS A 35 -34.46 -12.80 -6.19
CA LYS A 35 -34.39 -12.53 -7.64
C LYS A 35 -33.53 -11.28 -7.91
N PRO A 36 -32.50 -11.37 -8.78
CA PRO A 36 -31.61 -10.25 -9.07
C PRO A 36 -32.31 -9.21 -9.98
N TRP A 37 -32.03 -7.94 -9.75
CA TRP A 37 -32.40 -6.84 -10.64
C TRP A 37 -31.51 -6.82 -11.90
N PRO A 38 -32.00 -6.25 -13.01
CA PRO A 38 -31.16 -6.02 -14.19
C PRO A 38 -29.93 -5.17 -13.83
N ILE A 39 -28.78 -5.51 -14.43
CA ILE A 39 -27.49 -4.80 -14.32
C ILE A 39 -26.83 -4.86 -12.93
N ILE A 40 -27.52 -4.43 -11.86
CA ILE A 40 -26.97 -4.31 -10.50
C ILE A 40 -27.09 -5.60 -9.66
N GLY A 41 -27.92 -6.56 -10.09
CA GLY A 41 -28.15 -7.79 -9.35
C GLY A 41 -28.92 -7.55 -8.04
N ASN A 42 -28.37 -7.99 -6.91
CA ASN A 42 -28.93 -7.87 -5.57
C ASN A 42 -28.23 -6.78 -4.74
N LEU A 43 -27.41 -5.91 -5.37
CA LEU A 43 -26.71 -4.83 -4.66
C LEU A 43 -27.66 -3.88 -3.93
N ASN A 44 -28.89 -3.72 -4.43
CA ASN A 44 -29.94 -2.96 -3.78
C ASN A 44 -30.40 -3.53 -2.42
N LEU A 45 -30.05 -4.78 -2.10
CA LEU A 45 -30.36 -5.43 -0.82
C LEU A 45 -29.20 -5.32 0.19
N VAL A 46 -28.06 -4.75 -0.22
CA VAL A 46 -26.88 -4.54 0.63
C VAL A 46 -26.94 -3.11 1.17
N GLY A 47 -27.10 -2.98 2.50
CA GLY A 47 -27.15 -1.69 3.19
C GLY A 47 -25.76 -1.11 3.45
N SER A 48 -25.72 0.02 4.18
CA SER A 48 -24.48 0.67 4.62
C SER A 48 -23.60 -0.21 5.52
N ILE A 49 -24.20 -1.24 6.15
CA ILE A 49 -23.49 -2.26 6.93
C ILE A 49 -23.64 -3.62 6.22
N PRO A 50 -22.71 -3.97 5.31
CA PRO A 50 -22.91 -5.06 4.35
C PRO A 50 -23.05 -6.45 4.96
N HIS A 51 -22.53 -6.70 6.17
CA HIS A 51 -22.60 -8.00 6.84
C HIS A 51 -23.96 -8.25 7.52
N GLN A 52 -24.71 -7.19 7.85
CA GLN A 52 -26.06 -7.33 8.42
C GLN A 52 -27.09 -7.75 7.36
N SER A 53 -26.94 -7.28 6.12
CA SER A 53 -27.85 -7.60 5.02
C SER A 53 -27.96 -9.12 4.75
N PRO A 54 -26.85 -9.89 4.64
CA PRO A 54 -26.91 -11.35 4.58
C PRO A 54 -27.57 -12.01 5.78
N HIS A 55 -27.44 -11.46 6.99
CA HIS A 55 -28.10 -12.01 8.17
C HIS A 55 -29.63 -11.92 8.07
N PHE A 56 -30.16 -10.80 7.58
CA PHE A 56 -31.61 -10.67 7.32
C PHE A 56 -32.08 -11.57 6.16
N LEU A 57 -31.26 -11.74 5.13
CA LEU A 57 -31.57 -12.63 4.01
C LEU A 57 -31.51 -14.10 4.42
N PHE A 58 -30.60 -14.47 5.33
CA PHE A 58 -30.46 -15.80 5.90
C PHE A 58 -31.76 -16.28 6.54
N GLN A 59 -32.46 -15.42 7.29
CA GLN A 59 -33.75 -15.76 7.91
C GLN A 59 -34.82 -16.17 6.90
N LYS A 60 -34.70 -15.75 5.63
CA LYS A 60 -35.67 -16.01 4.56
C LYS A 60 -35.22 -17.08 3.56
N TYR A 61 -33.93 -17.17 3.27
CA TYR A 61 -33.38 -18.02 2.22
C TYR A 61 -32.57 -19.21 2.75
N GLY A 62 -32.26 -19.23 4.04
CA GLY A 62 -31.57 -20.35 4.70
C GLY A 62 -30.05 -20.22 4.73
N GLU A 63 -29.40 -21.28 5.21
CA GLU A 63 -27.97 -21.34 5.58
C GLU A 63 -26.99 -21.11 4.42
N ILE A 64 -27.40 -21.44 3.20
CA ILE A 64 -26.64 -21.18 1.98
C ILE A 64 -27.56 -20.48 0.98
N MET A 65 -27.13 -19.33 0.49
CA MET A 65 -27.92 -18.56 -0.46
C MET A 65 -27.09 -18.03 -1.63
N GLN A 66 -27.73 -17.89 -2.78
CA GLN A 66 -27.12 -17.29 -3.97
C GLN A 66 -27.57 -15.84 -4.11
N LEU A 67 -26.60 -14.93 -4.19
CA LEU A 67 -26.75 -13.53 -4.56
C LEU A 67 -26.08 -13.27 -5.91
N LYS A 68 -26.34 -12.11 -6.48
CA LYS A 68 -25.67 -11.61 -7.67
C LYS A 68 -25.21 -10.19 -7.42
N PHE A 69 -23.92 -9.90 -7.47
CA PHE A 69 -23.41 -8.54 -7.38
C PHE A 69 -23.04 -8.06 -8.77
N GLY A 70 -23.85 -7.17 -9.35
CA GLY A 70 -23.75 -6.81 -10.76
C GLY A 70 -24.01 -8.01 -11.67
N THR A 71 -22.99 -8.40 -12.43
CA THR A 71 -23.00 -9.62 -13.28
C THR A 71 -22.46 -10.86 -12.57
N LEU A 72 -21.78 -10.70 -11.43
CA LEU A 72 -21.06 -11.77 -10.74
C LEU A 72 -21.98 -12.58 -9.80
N PRO A 73 -22.02 -13.92 -9.91
CA PRO A 73 -22.71 -14.76 -8.93
C PRO A 73 -21.89 -14.84 -7.64
N VAL A 74 -22.57 -14.72 -6.50
CA VAL A 74 -21.98 -14.77 -5.16
C VAL A 74 -22.75 -15.80 -4.33
N VAL A 75 -22.05 -16.69 -3.64
CA VAL A 75 -22.67 -17.63 -2.70
C VAL A 75 -22.31 -17.21 -1.29
N VAL A 76 -23.30 -17.10 -0.42
CA VAL A 76 -23.13 -16.71 0.97
C VAL A 76 -23.47 -17.88 1.89
N ALA A 77 -22.54 -18.23 2.77
CA ALA A 77 -22.73 -19.18 3.86
C ALA A 77 -22.99 -18.39 5.16
N SER A 78 -24.10 -18.69 5.84
CA SER A 78 -24.57 -17.92 6.99
C SER A 78 -24.83 -18.76 8.25
N SER A 79 -24.39 -20.02 8.27
CA SER A 79 -24.36 -20.88 9.47
C SER A 79 -22.94 -21.39 9.76
N PRO A 80 -22.60 -21.70 11.03
CA PRO A 80 -21.34 -22.35 11.39
C PRO A 80 -21.11 -23.68 10.66
N GLU A 81 -22.17 -24.47 10.49
CA GLU A 81 -22.16 -25.75 9.78
C GLU A 81 -21.77 -25.55 8.32
N MET A 82 -22.37 -24.56 7.65
CA MET A 82 -22.05 -24.25 6.26
C MET A 82 -20.65 -23.65 6.13
N ALA A 83 -20.25 -22.73 7.02
CA ALA A 83 -18.89 -22.20 7.04
C ALA A 83 -17.85 -23.32 7.16
N LYS A 84 -18.10 -24.34 8.00
CA LYS A 84 -17.25 -25.53 8.11
C LYS A 84 -17.19 -26.33 6.80
N GLN A 85 -18.28 -26.44 6.06
CA GLN A 85 -18.28 -27.11 4.75
C GLN A 85 -17.34 -26.39 3.76
N PHE A 86 -17.44 -25.07 3.65
CA PHE A 86 -16.60 -24.28 2.73
C PHE A 86 -15.13 -24.22 3.18
N LEU A 87 -14.88 -23.91 4.46
CA LEU A 87 -13.55 -23.57 4.96
C LEU A 87 -12.72 -24.78 5.41
N ARG A 88 -13.35 -25.94 5.67
CA ARG A 88 -12.64 -27.13 6.18
C ARG A 88 -12.87 -28.39 5.35
N VAL A 89 -14.11 -28.70 4.98
CA VAL A 89 -14.42 -29.96 4.27
C VAL A 89 -14.06 -29.86 2.78
N HIS A 90 -14.45 -28.76 2.14
CA HIS A 90 -14.21 -28.49 0.72
C HIS A 90 -13.19 -27.37 0.50
N ASN A 91 -12.25 -27.20 1.43
CA ASN A 91 -11.29 -26.11 1.42
C ASN A 91 -10.52 -26.00 0.10
N ALA A 92 -10.08 -27.11 -0.48
CA ALA A 92 -9.36 -27.14 -1.75
C ALA A 92 -10.19 -26.60 -2.93
N VAL A 93 -11.51 -26.72 -2.88
CA VAL A 93 -12.44 -26.23 -3.93
C VAL A 93 -12.76 -24.74 -3.73
N PHE A 94 -12.85 -24.28 -2.49
CA PHE A 94 -13.22 -22.90 -2.14
C PHE A 94 -12.04 -22.04 -1.66
N ALA A 95 -10.80 -22.48 -1.89
CA ALA A 95 -9.59 -21.73 -1.54
C ALA A 95 -9.35 -20.53 -2.47
N SER A 96 -10.07 -20.42 -3.59
CA SER A 96 -9.93 -19.31 -4.55
C SER A 96 -10.47 -17.99 -4.05
N ARG A 97 -9.72 -16.90 -4.30
CA ARG A 97 -10.21 -15.53 -4.16
C ARG A 97 -10.82 -14.98 -5.45
N PRO A 98 -11.82 -14.09 -5.35
CA PRO A 98 -12.35 -13.40 -6.52
C PRO A 98 -11.27 -12.47 -7.12
N ALA A 99 -11.10 -12.52 -8.44
CA ALA A 99 -10.19 -11.66 -9.20
C ALA A 99 -10.71 -10.22 -9.25
N LEU A 100 -10.55 -9.47 -8.16
CA LEU A 100 -10.85 -8.05 -8.07
C LEU A 100 -9.54 -7.26 -8.27
N SER A 101 -9.51 -6.36 -9.26
CA SER A 101 -8.43 -5.41 -9.62
C SER A 101 -7.00 -5.93 -9.84
N ALA A 102 -6.71 -7.22 -9.63
CA ALA A 102 -5.41 -7.82 -9.95
C ALA A 102 -5.10 -7.72 -11.45
N GLY A 103 -3.88 -7.30 -11.82
CA GLY A 103 -3.44 -7.14 -13.20
C GLY A 103 -3.75 -5.79 -13.86
N GLN A 104 -4.33 -4.81 -13.15
CA GLN A 104 -4.45 -3.44 -13.65
C GLN A 104 -3.11 -2.68 -13.54
N PRO A 105 -2.83 -1.72 -14.44
CA PRO A 105 -1.68 -0.83 -14.30
C PRO A 105 -1.76 -0.04 -12.98
N VAL A 106 -0.68 -0.08 -12.20
CA VAL A 106 -0.54 0.65 -10.95
C VAL A 106 0.62 1.64 -11.04
N VAL A 107 0.43 2.84 -10.47
CA VAL A 107 1.49 3.84 -10.32
C VAL A 107 2.26 3.53 -9.05
N LEU A 108 3.46 2.95 -9.20
CA LEU A 108 4.20 2.36 -8.09
C LEU A 108 4.51 3.36 -6.97
N ARG A 109 4.94 4.58 -7.33
CA ARG A 109 5.30 5.64 -6.39
C ARG A 109 4.17 5.98 -5.41
N ASP A 110 2.92 6.05 -5.90
CA ASP A 110 1.77 6.40 -5.07
C ASP A 110 1.52 5.36 -3.99
N HIS A 111 1.60 4.08 -4.35
CA HIS A 111 1.42 2.97 -3.41
C HIS A 111 2.55 2.88 -2.40
N LEU A 112 3.82 3.02 -2.84
CA LEU A 112 4.98 2.99 -1.96
C LEU A 112 4.98 4.17 -0.96
N SER A 113 4.63 5.37 -1.43
CA SER A 113 4.52 6.56 -0.57
C SER A 113 3.41 6.38 0.46
N ARG A 114 2.21 5.97 0.04
CA ARG A 114 1.08 5.71 0.97
C ARG A 114 1.41 4.62 1.99
N PHE A 115 2.03 3.53 1.57
CA PHE A 115 2.47 2.45 2.45
C PHE A 115 3.49 2.96 3.48
N SER A 116 4.48 3.72 3.03
CA SER A 116 5.54 4.25 3.90
C SER A 116 4.99 5.27 4.90
N VAL A 117 4.14 6.21 4.45
CA VAL A 117 3.43 7.16 5.32
C VAL A 117 2.58 6.42 6.33
N SER A 118 1.82 5.41 5.91
CA SER A 118 0.99 4.62 6.82
C SER A 118 1.83 3.91 7.89
N ASN A 119 2.91 3.23 7.50
CA ASN A 119 3.79 2.54 8.46
C ASN A 119 4.43 3.51 9.46
N MET A 120 5.00 4.61 8.97
CA MET A 120 5.62 5.58 9.87
C MET A 120 4.59 6.26 10.78
N SER A 121 3.41 6.60 10.25
CA SER A 121 2.29 7.09 11.05
C SER A 121 1.82 6.09 12.10
N ARG A 122 1.80 4.79 11.80
CA ARG A 122 1.51 3.73 12.79
C ARG A 122 2.57 3.69 13.89
N MET A 123 3.84 3.76 13.52
CA MET A 123 4.94 3.67 14.48
C MET A 123 5.06 4.91 15.37
N VAL A 124 4.81 6.10 14.81
CA VAL A 124 4.99 7.36 15.54
C VAL A 124 3.73 7.77 16.29
N PHE A 125 2.53 7.48 15.77
CA PHE A 125 1.25 7.99 16.31
C PHE A 125 0.15 6.92 16.41
N SER A 126 0.47 5.63 16.34
CA SER A 126 -0.50 4.52 16.38
C SER A 126 -1.56 4.52 15.27
N ASN A 127 -1.41 5.33 14.21
CA ASN A 127 -2.32 5.46 13.06
C ASN A 127 -3.78 5.86 13.40
N LYS A 128 -4.01 6.52 14.54
CA LYS A 128 -5.36 6.86 15.04
C LYS A 128 -5.95 8.14 14.45
N TYR A 129 -5.20 8.88 13.63
CA TYR A 129 -5.54 10.24 13.19
C TYR A 129 -5.94 10.35 11.72
N PHE A 130 -6.04 9.22 11.03
CA PHE A 130 -6.31 9.16 9.60
C PHE A 130 -7.60 8.38 9.33
N ASP A 131 -8.53 9.02 8.63
CA ASP A 131 -9.81 8.40 8.27
C ASP A 131 -9.62 7.32 7.21
N THR A 132 -10.11 6.12 7.49
CA THR A 132 -10.47 5.12 6.48
C THR A 132 -11.89 4.65 6.80
N GLU A 133 -12.87 5.45 6.41
CA GLU A 133 -14.29 5.08 6.33
C GLU A 133 -15.01 4.82 7.66
N SER A 134 -14.51 5.28 8.80
CA SER A 134 -15.20 5.13 10.10
C SER A 134 -15.65 6.47 10.66
N GLU A 135 -16.87 6.52 11.22
CA GLU A 135 -17.47 7.63 11.96
C GLU A 135 -16.72 7.97 13.28
N ASP A 136 -15.38 7.91 13.29
CA ASP A 136 -14.57 8.32 14.42
C ASP A 136 -14.46 9.85 14.42
N GLU A 137 -15.07 10.49 15.41
CA GLU A 137 -15.06 11.96 15.63
C GLU A 137 -13.63 12.56 15.78
N LYS A 138 -12.59 11.72 15.81
CA LYS A 138 -11.18 12.10 15.99
C LYS A 138 -10.36 12.22 14.70
N ALA A 139 -10.90 11.88 13.53
CA ALA A 139 -10.16 12.02 12.27
C ALA A 139 -9.96 13.51 11.90
N ILE A 140 -8.72 14.00 12.04
CA ILE A 140 -8.38 15.41 11.77
C ILE A 140 -8.13 15.63 10.28
N MET A 141 -7.54 14.63 9.61
CA MET A 141 -7.18 14.72 8.20
C MET A 141 -7.04 13.36 7.52
N ASN A 142 -7.09 13.35 6.19
CA ASN A 142 -6.84 12.16 5.37
C ASN A 142 -5.31 11.90 5.23
N VAL A 143 -4.90 10.62 5.15
CA VAL A 143 -3.52 10.22 4.80
C VAL A 143 -2.99 10.94 3.56
N ASP A 144 -3.83 11.14 2.54
CA ASP A 144 -3.42 11.84 1.31
C ASP A 144 -3.13 13.32 1.55
N GLU A 145 -3.81 13.95 2.51
CA GLU A 145 -3.52 15.34 2.90
C GLU A 145 -2.19 15.42 3.66
N LEU A 146 -1.94 14.48 4.58
CA LEU A 146 -0.63 14.37 5.24
C LEU A 146 0.49 14.15 4.22
N ARG A 147 0.31 13.21 3.29
CA ARG A 147 1.26 12.97 2.20
C ARG A 147 1.56 14.25 1.43
N GLY A 148 0.53 15.00 1.03
CA GLY A 148 0.72 16.27 0.33
C GLY A 148 1.48 17.33 1.15
N MET A 149 1.31 17.37 2.48
CA MET A 149 2.13 18.23 3.34
C MET A 149 3.58 17.77 3.41
N LEU A 150 3.83 16.47 3.47
CA LEU A 150 5.18 15.90 3.50
C LEU A 150 5.90 16.13 2.15
N ASP A 151 5.23 15.91 1.03
CA ASP A 151 5.76 16.17 -0.32
C ASP A 151 6.16 17.64 -0.48
N GLU A 152 5.30 18.57 -0.03
CA GLU A 152 5.61 19.99 -0.03
C GLU A 152 6.80 20.31 0.90
N TRP A 153 6.88 19.68 2.07
CA TRP A 153 7.99 19.87 3.00
C TRP A 153 9.32 19.41 2.37
N LEU A 154 9.33 18.25 1.73
CA LEU A 154 10.51 17.68 1.07
C LEU A 154 10.95 18.52 -0.12
N PHE A 155 9.99 18.97 -0.93
CA PHE A 155 10.25 19.88 -2.04
C PHE A 155 10.89 21.18 -1.51
N LEU A 156 10.25 21.84 -0.53
CA LEU A 156 10.77 23.07 0.04
C LEU A 156 12.13 22.85 0.72
N GLY A 157 12.33 21.73 1.42
CA GLY A 157 13.61 21.41 2.06
C GLY A 157 14.77 21.18 1.08
N GLY A 158 14.48 20.82 -0.17
CA GLY A 158 15.48 20.55 -1.21
C GLY A 158 15.72 21.66 -2.22
N VAL A 159 14.75 22.57 -2.42
CA VAL A 159 14.89 23.63 -3.42
C VAL A 159 15.97 24.64 -3.06
N PHE A 160 16.71 25.07 -4.07
CA PHE A 160 17.64 26.18 -3.94
C PHE A 160 16.86 27.49 -3.70
N ASN A 161 17.00 28.09 -2.52
CA ASN A 161 16.41 29.39 -2.20
C ASN A 161 17.44 30.52 -2.33
N ILE A 162 17.25 31.43 -3.30
CA ILE A 162 18.15 32.56 -3.58
C ILE A 162 18.35 33.43 -2.33
N GLY A 163 17.31 33.58 -1.50
CA GLY A 163 17.35 34.39 -0.29
C GLY A 163 18.37 33.91 0.75
N ASP A 164 18.69 32.62 0.77
CA ASP A 164 19.65 32.03 1.72
C ASP A 164 21.11 32.30 1.32
N TRP A 165 21.37 32.41 0.02
CA TRP A 165 22.70 32.67 -0.54
C TRP A 165 22.96 34.14 -0.82
N THR A 166 21.89 34.92 -0.94
CA THR A 166 21.94 36.37 -1.23
C THR A 166 21.13 37.14 -0.19
N PRO A 167 21.69 37.42 1.00
CA PRO A 167 20.94 37.93 2.14
C PRO A 167 20.15 39.23 1.88
N TRP A 168 20.62 40.11 0.99
CA TRP A 168 19.92 41.35 0.64
C TRP A 168 18.69 41.14 -0.26
N LEU A 169 18.56 39.98 -0.93
CA LEU A 169 17.36 39.59 -1.69
C LEU A 169 16.37 38.80 -0.84
N SER A 170 16.73 38.41 0.39
CA SER A 170 15.88 37.59 1.26
C SER A 170 14.52 38.22 1.55
N CYS A 171 14.44 39.55 1.65
CA CYS A 171 13.19 40.27 1.92
C CYS A 171 12.17 40.21 0.76
N LEU A 172 12.63 39.93 -0.46
CA LEU A 172 11.78 39.91 -1.65
C LEU A 172 11.03 38.59 -1.82
N ASP A 173 11.52 37.49 -1.21
CA ASP A 173 10.96 36.14 -1.35
C ASP A 173 10.63 35.79 -2.82
N LEU A 174 11.62 35.97 -3.72
CA LEU A 174 11.43 35.91 -5.18
C LEU A 174 10.79 34.60 -5.67
N GLN A 175 11.06 33.50 -4.97
CA GLN A 175 10.54 32.16 -5.27
C GLN A 175 9.25 31.82 -4.50
N ARG A 176 8.74 32.76 -3.68
CA ARG A 176 7.65 32.56 -2.72
C ARG A 176 7.92 31.43 -1.72
N TYR A 177 9.19 31.09 -1.52
CA TYR A 177 9.67 30.02 -0.65
C TYR A 177 9.25 30.28 0.81
N VAL A 178 9.55 31.47 1.33
CA VAL A 178 9.25 31.84 2.72
C VAL A 178 7.73 31.83 2.95
N LYS A 179 6.95 32.34 1.99
CA LYS A 179 5.49 32.29 2.04
C LYS A 179 4.95 30.85 2.10
N ARG A 180 5.43 29.96 1.23
CA ARG A 180 5.02 28.54 1.19
C ARG A 180 5.41 27.81 2.47
N MET A 181 6.65 27.99 2.95
CA MET A 181 7.14 27.40 4.19
C MET A 181 6.32 27.85 5.41
N LYS A 182 5.96 29.13 5.50
CA LYS A 182 5.08 29.64 6.57
C LYS A 182 3.67 29.04 6.51
N ALA A 183 3.11 28.87 5.32
CA ALA A 183 1.80 28.26 5.15
C ALA A 183 1.82 26.77 5.55
N LEU A 184 2.85 26.04 5.12
CA LEU A 184 3.07 24.64 5.47
C LEU A 184 3.31 24.46 6.97
N SER A 185 4.20 25.28 7.57
CA SER A 185 4.51 25.24 9.00
C SER A 185 3.26 25.39 9.86
N LYS A 186 2.32 26.28 9.50
CA LYS A 186 1.03 26.40 10.21
C LYS A 186 0.17 25.14 10.15
N LYS A 187 0.15 24.45 9.00
CA LYS A 187 -0.62 23.21 8.84
C LYS A 187 0.00 22.07 9.65
N LEU A 188 1.32 21.90 9.55
CA LEU A 188 2.07 20.89 10.31
C LEU A 188 1.96 21.14 11.82
N ASP A 189 2.13 22.39 12.26
CA ASP A 189 2.03 22.73 13.69
C ASP A 189 0.63 22.45 14.26
N ARG A 190 -0.44 22.75 13.49
CA ARG A 190 -1.80 22.39 13.88
C ARG A 190 -1.97 20.88 14.02
N PHE A 191 -1.45 20.10 13.07
CA PHE A 191 -1.51 18.64 13.12
C PHE A 191 -0.75 18.08 14.33
N TYR A 192 0.53 18.41 14.47
CA TYR A 192 1.35 17.89 15.57
C TYR A 192 0.88 18.36 16.94
N SER A 193 0.34 19.57 17.07
CA SER A 193 -0.21 20.06 18.34
C SER A 193 -1.45 19.25 18.74
N PHE A 194 -2.37 18.98 17.81
CA PHE A 194 -3.51 18.11 18.11
C PHE A 194 -3.06 16.72 18.55
N VAL A 195 -2.12 16.10 17.80
CA VAL A 195 -1.64 14.75 18.10
C VAL A 195 -0.98 14.73 19.48
N LEU A 196 -0.16 15.73 19.80
CA LEU A 196 0.47 15.88 21.12
C LEU A 196 -0.58 16.02 22.24
N ASP A 197 -1.59 16.87 22.05
CA ASP A 197 -2.64 17.11 23.04
C ASP A 197 -3.49 15.85 23.31
N ASP A 198 -3.79 15.04 22.28
CA ASP A 198 -4.50 13.76 22.45
C ASP A 198 -3.67 12.75 23.24
N HIS A 199 -2.35 12.66 23.00
CA HIS A 199 -1.46 11.79 23.76
C HIS A 199 -1.34 12.23 25.23
N LEU A 200 -1.20 13.54 25.48
CA LEU A 200 -1.18 14.10 26.83
C LEU A 200 -2.50 13.84 27.57
N THR A 201 -3.63 13.97 26.90
CA THR A 201 -4.96 13.72 27.48
C THR A 201 -5.14 12.24 27.84
N ARG A 202 -4.75 11.32 26.95
CA ARG A 202 -4.79 9.87 27.22
C ARG A 202 -3.91 9.51 28.40
N LYS A 203 -2.70 10.07 28.46
CA LYS A 203 -1.77 9.87 29.56
C LYS A 203 -2.36 10.32 30.90
N ALA A 204 -3.01 11.49 30.94
CA ALA A 204 -3.65 12.00 32.15
C ALA A 204 -4.85 11.16 32.63
N ALA A 205 -5.50 10.42 31.73
CA ALA A 205 -6.66 9.60 32.04
C ALA A 205 -6.32 8.17 32.53
N GLY A 206 -5.09 7.69 32.31
CA GLY A 206 -4.65 6.33 32.67
C GLY A 206 -4.05 6.23 34.07
N ALA A 207 -4.42 5.20 34.84
CA ALA A 207 -3.83 4.93 36.16
C ALA A 207 -2.38 4.40 36.07
N GLU A 208 -1.98 3.85 34.92
CA GLU A 208 -0.64 3.37 34.63
C GLU A 208 -0.34 3.63 33.13
N PHE A 209 0.55 4.58 32.83
CA PHE A 209 0.87 4.97 31.46
C PHE A 209 1.92 4.03 30.86
N ILE A 210 1.50 3.22 29.89
CA ILE A 210 2.38 2.35 29.11
C ILE A 210 2.55 2.98 27.72
N PRO A 211 3.76 3.31 27.28
CA PRO A 211 3.99 3.84 25.94
C PRO A 211 3.54 2.84 24.86
N GLU A 212 2.62 3.25 23.99
CA GLU A 212 2.15 2.45 22.85
C GLU A 212 2.93 2.75 21.57
N ASP A 213 3.43 3.98 21.43
CA ASP A 213 4.16 4.45 20.25
C ASP A 213 5.38 5.33 20.59
N VAL A 214 6.06 5.80 19.53
CA VAL A 214 7.26 6.63 19.69
C VAL A 214 6.93 7.97 20.34
N LEU A 215 5.76 8.56 20.08
CA LEU A 215 5.41 9.85 20.68
C LEU A 215 5.20 9.72 22.20
N ASP A 216 4.55 8.66 22.65
CA ASP A 216 4.47 8.34 24.08
C ASP A 216 5.85 8.17 24.73
N SER A 217 6.76 7.48 24.03
CA SER A 217 8.13 7.26 24.49
C SER A 217 8.89 8.59 24.60
N LEU A 218 8.73 9.50 23.62
CA LEU A 218 9.30 10.84 23.67
C LEU A 218 8.73 11.69 24.80
N LEU A 219 7.43 11.57 25.08
CA LEU A 219 6.77 12.25 26.20
C LEU A 219 7.29 11.76 27.54
N GLN A 220 7.51 10.45 27.70
CA GLN A 220 8.10 9.88 28.91
C GLN A 220 9.54 10.36 29.12
N LEU A 221 10.35 10.40 28.04
CA LEU A 221 11.71 10.94 28.08
C LEU A 221 11.74 12.43 28.43
N ALA A 222 10.75 13.21 27.98
CA ALA A 222 10.67 14.63 28.25
C ALA A 222 10.36 14.97 29.73
N GLU A 223 9.78 14.03 30.47
CA GLU A 223 9.50 14.19 31.91
C GLU A 223 10.69 13.85 32.80
N ASP A 224 11.62 13.02 32.32
CA ASP A 224 12.78 12.66 33.11
C ASP A 224 13.73 13.86 33.25
N SER A 225 13.70 14.45 34.45
CA SER A 225 14.49 15.61 34.86
C SER A 225 15.99 15.36 34.97
N ASN A 226 16.46 14.11 34.82
CA ASN A 226 17.89 13.77 34.94
C ASN A 226 18.71 14.01 33.66
N HIS A 227 18.08 14.44 32.57
CA HIS A 227 18.78 14.73 31.31
C HIS A 227 19.46 16.11 31.33
N GLU A 228 20.68 16.21 30.79
CA GLU A 228 21.39 17.49 30.62
C GLU A 228 20.60 18.51 29.77
N ILE A 229 19.73 18.03 28.87
CA ILE A 229 18.88 18.84 28.00
C ILE A 229 17.42 18.52 28.30
N LYS A 230 16.68 19.52 28.76
CA LYS A 230 15.24 19.41 28.99
C LYS A 230 14.47 19.45 27.68
N LEU A 231 13.81 18.34 27.31
CA LEU A 231 12.92 18.30 26.15
C LEU A 231 11.63 19.08 26.46
N THR A 232 11.12 19.78 25.45
CA THR A 232 9.86 20.54 25.53
C THR A 232 8.87 19.96 24.53
N GLY A 233 7.59 20.34 24.62
CA GLY A 233 6.58 19.93 23.63
C GLY A 233 6.99 20.26 22.19
N GLU A 234 7.65 21.40 21.97
CA GLU A 234 8.21 21.77 20.65
C GLU A 234 9.29 20.80 20.17
N HIS A 235 10.20 20.36 21.06
CA HIS A 235 11.20 19.36 20.72
C HIS A 235 10.56 18.00 20.38
N VAL A 236 9.52 17.61 21.13
CA VAL A 236 8.77 16.37 20.89
C VAL A 236 8.06 16.41 19.52
N LYS A 237 7.37 17.50 19.19
CA LYS A 237 6.75 17.70 17.86
C LYS A 237 7.80 17.63 16.75
N ALA A 238 8.94 18.30 16.92
CA ALA A 238 10.01 18.32 15.92
C ALA A 238 10.67 16.94 15.73
N LEU A 239 10.89 16.18 16.80
CA LEU A 239 11.43 14.82 16.72
C LEU A 239 10.45 13.86 16.02
N ALA A 240 9.16 13.95 16.35
CA ALA A 240 8.13 13.18 15.68
C ALA A 240 8.06 13.50 14.18
N GLN A 241 8.14 14.78 13.82
CA GLN A 241 8.21 15.20 12.41
C GLN A 241 9.45 14.66 11.70
N ASN A 242 10.63 14.73 12.33
CA ASN A 242 11.86 14.22 11.75
C ASN A 242 11.80 12.72 11.48
N LEU A 243 11.19 11.96 12.39
CA LEU A 243 10.97 10.52 12.20
C LEU A 243 10.00 10.26 11.06
N LEU A 244 8.86 10.95 11.04
CA LEU A 244 7.85 10.78 10.00
C LEU A 244 8.43 11.10 8.62
N VAL A 245 9.03 12.27 8.43
CA VAL A 245 9.58 12.66 7.13
C VAL A 245 10.78 11.80 6.74
N GLY A 246 11.69 11.53 7.68
CA GLY A 246 12.92 10.79 7.41
C GLY A 246 12.69 9.30 7.09
N GLY A 247 11.60 8.70 7.58
CA GLY A 247 11.29 7.29 7.35
C GLY A 247 10.43 7.02 6.11
N THR A 248 9.68 8.01 5.62
CA THR A 248 8.68 7.79 4.56
C THR A 248 9.30 7.82 3.17
N ASP A 249 9.77 9.00 2.77
CA ASP A 249 10.09 9.27 1.37
C ASP A 249 11.38 8.58 0.91
N ASN A 250 12.38 8.53 1.79
CA ASN A 250 13.65 7.84 1.57
C ASN A 250 13.43 6.37 1.20
N THR A 251 12.58 5.69 1.96
CA THR A 251 12.31 4.26 1.78
C THR A 251 11.51 4.01 0.50
N ALA A 252 10.43 4.78 0.29
CA ALA A 252 9.60 4.67 -0.91
C ALA A 252 10.43 4.88 -2.20
N THR A 253 11.24 5.93 -2.22
CA THR A 253 12.10 6.27 -3.37
C THR A 253 13.18 5.22 -3.61
N THR A 254 13.79 4.68 -2.54
CA THR A 254 14.77 3.59 -2.66
C THR A 254 14.15 2.34 -3.29
N VAL A 255 12.97 1.93 -2.82
CA VAL A 255 12.27 0.77 -3.39
C VAL A 255 11.86 1.02 -4.84
N GLU A 256 11.43 2.22 -5.19
CA GLU A 256 11.10 2.59 -6.57
C GLU A 256 12.32 2.49 -7.50
N TRP A 257 13.46 3.04 -7.10
CA TRP A 257 14.72 2.93 -7.86
C TRP A 257 15.15 1.48 -8.04
N ILE A 258 15.07 0.68 -6.97
CA ILE A 258 15.41 -0.75 -7.04
C ILE A 258 14.51 -1.46 -8.05
N ILE A 259 13.19 -1.21 -8.02
CA ILE A 259 12.27 -1.83 -8.98
C ILE A 259 12.55 -1.39 -10.42
N ARG A 260 12.92 -0.13 -10.66
CA ARG A 260 13.33 0.34 -11.99
C ARG A 260 14.54 -0.41 -12.51
N GLU A 261 15.61 -0.46 -11.72
CA GLU A 261 16.84 -1.17 -12.09
C GLU A 261 16.57 -2.65 -12.36
N ILE A 262 15.76 -3.28 -11.52
CA ILE A 262 15.33 -4.66 -11.67
C ILE A 262 14.55 -4.87 -12.98
N LEU A 263 13.63 -3.98 -13.35
CA LEU A 263 12.84 -4.07 -14.59
C LEU A 263 13.69 -3.81 -15.85
N ARG A 264 14.71 -2.96 -15.76
CA ARG A 264 15.68 -2.74 -16.85
C ARG A 264 16.62 -3.95 -17.04
N HIS A 265 16.83 -4.72 -15.97
CA HIS A 265 17.75 -5.85 -15.96
C HIS A 265 17.06 -7.17 -15.55
N PRO A 266 16.21 -7.77 -16.40
CA PRO A 266 15.44 -8.98 -16.04
C PRO A 266 16.30 -10.18 -15.63
N ARG A 267 17.52 -10.30 -16.16
CA ARG A 267 18.48 -11.34 -15.74
C ARG A 267 18.91 -11.19 -14.27
N THR A 268 18.87 -9.97 -13.74
CA THR A 268 19.11 -9.70 -12.33
C THR A 268 17.93 -10.14 -11.46
N ILE A 269 16.69 -10.13 -11.97
CA ILE A 269 15.52 -10.69 -11.26
C ILE A 269 15.68 -12.19 -11.06
N GLU A 270 15.97 -12.93 -12.14
CA GLU A 270 16.15 -14.39 -12.08
C GLU A 270 17.24 -14.75 -11.08
N LYS A 271 18.36 -14.03 -11.12
CA LYS A 271 19.45 -14.20 -10.16
C LYS A 271 19.08 -13.80 -8.74
N ALA A 272 18.35 -12.70 -8.51
CA ALA A 272 17.95 -12.28 -7.17
C ALA A 272 16.98 -13.29 -6.55
N LYS A 273 16.07 -13.85 -7.36
CA LYS A 273 15.19 -14.97 -6.99
C LYS A 273 16.00 -16.23 -6.69
N GLU A 274 16.95 -16.60 -7.55
CA GLU A 274 17.85 -17.73 -7.31
C GLU A 274 18.77 -17.54 -6.10
N GLN A 275 19.16 -16.31 -5.75
CA GLN A 275 20.03 -15.99 -4.61
C GLN A 275 19.29 -16.03 -3.27
N LEU A 276 18.02 -15.64 -3.25
CA LEU A 276 17.10 -15.96 -2.14
C LEU A 276 17.13 -17.47 -1.83
N ASP A 277 17.33 -18.30 -2.85
CA ASP A 277 17.33 -19.76 -2.74
C ASP A 277 18.73 -20.41 -2.57
N ARG A 278 19.85 -19.79 -3.00
CA ARG A 278 21.14 -20.50 -3.16
C ARG A 278 22.45 -19.79 -2.76
N GLY A 279 22.45 -18.57 -2.25
CA GLY A 279 23.61 -17.97 -1.56
C GLY A 279 25.00 -18.07 -2.26
N GLY A 280 25.16 -17.51 -3.46
CA GLY A 280 26.43 -17.56 -4.21
C GLY A 280 26.82 -16.25 -4.91
N THR A 281 28.10 -16.11 -5.28
CA THR A 281 28.79 -14.82 -5.44
C THR A 281 29.71 -14.71 -6.69
N PRO A 282 29.71 -13.56 -7.40
CA PRO A 282 30.66 -13.27 -8.50
C PRO A 282 31.59 -12.06 -8.26
N THR A 283 32.52 -11.88 -9.21
CA THR A 283 33.64 -10.92 -9.25
C THR A 283 33.59 -10.08 -10.54
N HIS A 284 34.19 -8.87 -10.53
CA HIS A 284 34.84 -8.07 -11.63
C HIS A 284 34.40 -6.57 -11.76
N GLY A 285 35.40 -5.70 -12.02
CA GLY A 285 35.38 -4.50 -12.89
C GLY A 285 34.54 -3.27 -12.51
N ASP A 286 35.15 -2.22 -11.95
CA ASP A 286 34.46 -1.04 -11.42
C ASP A 286 34.07 0.01 -12.50
N SER A 287 32.90 -0.16 -13.13
CA SER A 287 32.18 0.93 -13.81
C SER A 287 31.16 1.57 -12.84
N PRO A 288 31.35 2.81 -12.35
CA PRO A 288 30.47 3.39 -11.32
C PRO A 288 29.07 3.74 -11.82
N LEU A 289 28.87 3.80 -13.14
CA LEU A 289 27.60 4.14 -13.77
C LEU A 289 26.76 2.91 -14.16
N GLU A 290 27.31 1.70 -14.00
CA GLU A 290 26.60 0.46 -14.33
C GLU A 290 26.00 -0.19 -13.08
N PHE A 291 24.73 -0.57 -13.19
CA PHE A 291 24.04 -1.36 -12.16
C PHE A 291 24.56 -2.80 -12.15
N LEU A 292 25.52 -3.06 -11.26
CA LEU A 292 26.21 -4.34 -11.10
C LEU A 292 26.14 -4.81 -9.64
N PRO A 293 25.06 -5.47 -9.20
CA PRO A 293 24.93 -5.98 -7.83
C PRO A 293 26.08 -6.89 -7.41
N GLU A 294 26.65 -7.64 -8.37
CA GLU A 294 27.79 -8.53 -8.17
C GLU A 294 29.02 -7.83 -7.58
N ARG A 295 29.14 -6.50 -7.73
CA ARG A 295 30.26 -5.74 -7.14
C ARG A 295 30.29 -5.82 -5.62
N PHE A 296 29.17 -6.17 -4.98
CA PHE A 296 29.03 -6.27 -3.53
C PHE A 296 29.16 -7.72 -3.00
N LEU A 297 29.16 -8.71 -3.88
CA LEU A 297 29.15 -10.11 -3.48
C LEU A 297 30.52 -10.56 -2.94
N ASN A 298 30.52 -11.33 -1.84
CA ASN A 298 31.70 -11.72 -1.04
C ASN A 298 32.54 -10.55 -0.50
N LYS A 299 32.05 -9.31 -0.55
CA LYS A 299 32.76 -8.19 0.05
C LYS A 299 32.07 -7.84 1.37
N ASP A 300 32.85 -7.70 2.42
CA ASP A 300 32.37 -7.16 3.69
C ASP A 300 32.22 -5.64 3.54
N ILE A 301 31.15 -5.22 2.86
CA ILE A 301 30.87 -3.81 2.59
C ILE A 301 30.00 -3.27 3.70
N ASP A 302 30.64 -2.49 4.54
CA ASP A 302 29.97 -1.76 5.58
C ASP A 302 29.23 -0.54 5.02
N ILE A 303 27.93 -0.49 5.25
CA ILE A 303 27.08 0.68 4.97
C ILE A 303 26.76 1.50 6.23
N THR A 304 27.33 1.11 7.38
CA THR A 304 27.22 1.84 8.66
C THR A 304 28.22 3.00 8.77
N GLY A 305 28.93 3.32 7.68
CA GLY A 305 29.72 4.53 7.55
C GLY A 305 31.20 4.41 7.92
N SER A 306 31.73 3.20 8.10
CA SER A 306 33.18 2.96 8.15
C SER A 306 33.79 2.86 6.75
N ASN A 307 33.04 2.42 5.74
CA ASN A 307 33.46 2.40 4.36
C ASN A 307 33.10 3.71 3.63
N PHE A 308 34.08 4.60 3.44
CA PHE A 308 33.86 5.89 2.78
C PHE A 308 33.61 5.82 1.28
N ALA A 309 33.80 4.66 0.64
CA ALA A 309 33.39 4.45 -0.74
C ALA A 309 31.86 4.29 -0.88
N MET A 310 31.13 4.05 0.21
CA MET A 310 29.68 3.86 0.21
C MET A 310 29.05 4.42 1.49
N LEU A 311 28.43 5.60 1.39
CA LEU A 311 27.86 6.32 2.54
C LEU A 311 26.37 6.66 2.37
N PRO A 312 25.48 5.68 2.07
CA PRO A 312 24.05 5.95 1.85
C PRO A 312 23.35 6.52 3.10
N PHE A 313 23.88 6.23 4.29
CA PHE A 313 23.37 6.71 5.58
C PHE A 313 24.31 7.74 6.24
N GLY A 314 25.30 8.24 5.52
CA GLY A 314 26.35 9.11 6.06
C GLY A 314 27.29 8.40 7.05
N SER A 315 28.02 9.19 7.84
CA SER A 315 28.95 8.69 8.86
C SER A 315 29.08 9.66 10.04
N GLY A 316 29.72 9.22 11.12
CA GLY A 316 29.99 10.04 12.31
C GLY A 316 28.75 10.45 13.11
N ARG A 317 28.77 11.64 13.71
CA ARG A 317 27.74 12.12 14.66
C ARG A 317 26.39 12.43 14.01
N ARG A 318 26.34 12.55 12.68
CA ARG A 318 25.12 12.86 11.91
C ARG A 318 24.73 11.72 10.97
N ARG A 319 25.28 10.52 11.18
CA ARG A 319 24.80 9.31 10.52
C ARG A 319 23.31 9.15 10.77
N CYS A 320 22.58 8.66 9.77
CA CYS A 320 21.14 8.42 9.85
C CYS A 320 20.81 7.58 11.11
N PRO A 321 20.04 8.11 12.07
CA PRO A 321 19.64 7.35 13.25
C PRO A 321 18.61 6.26 12.91
N GLY A 322 17.94 6.37 11.76
CA GLY A 322 16.93 5.43 11.29
C GLY A 322 17.46 4.33 10.35
N TYR A 323 18.78 4.13 10.21
CA TYR A 323 19.33 3.22 9.19
C TYR A 323 18.83 1.77 9.35
N ASP A 324 18.79 1.24 10.59
CA ASP A 324 18.31 -0.12 10.87
C ASP A 324 16.84 -0.29 10.50
N LEU A 325 16.01 0.72 10.80
CA LEU A 325 14.60 0.71 10.46
C LEU A 325 14.41 0.83 8.93
N GLY A 326 15.11 1.78 8.29
CA GLY A 326 15.04 2.02 6.86
C GLY A 326 15.40 0.77 6.07
N LEU A 327 16.49 0.07 6.45
CA LEU A 327 16.85 -1.20 5.83
C LEU A 327 15.74 -2.23 5.99
N LYS A 328 15.23 -2.45 7.21
CA LYS A 328 14.15 -3.42 7.43
C LYS A 328 12.93 -3.11 6.56
N ILE A 329 12.50 -1.85 6.45
CA ILE A 329 11.36 -1.47 5.61
C ILE A 329 11.68 -1.71 4.13
N VAL A 330 12.85 -1.32 3.62
CA VAL A 330 13.26 -1.58 2.23
C VAL A 330 13.26 -3.08 1.93
N TRP A 331 13.95 -3.88 2.75
CA TRP A 331 14.07 -5.34 2.57
C TRP A 331 12.71 -6.04 2.63
N THR A 332 11.90 -5.74 3.64
CA THR A 332 10.58 -6.38 3.78
C THR A 332 9.62 -5.95 2.66
N THR A 333 9.66 -4.69 2.23
CA THR A 333 8.84 -4.22 1.10
C THR A 333 9.24 -4.93 -0.17
N LEU A 334 10.54 -4.96 -0.50
CA LEU A 334 11.05 -5.65 -1.69
C LEU A 334 10.75 -7.14 -1.65
N ALA A 335 11.00 -7.81 -0.52
CA ALA A 335 10.72 -9.23 -0.37
C ALA A 335 9.23 -9.52 -0.59
N ASN A 336 8.33 -8.74 0.01
CA ASN A 336 6.89 -8.91 -0.20
C ASN A 336 6.46 -8.65 -1.65
N LEU A 337 7.02 -7.62 -2.31
CA LEU A 337 6.70 -7.31 -3.71
C LEU A 337 7.20 -8.40 -4.65
N LEU A 338 8.45 -8.84 -4.51
CA LEU A 338 9.08 -9.83 -5.39
C LEU A 338 8.59 -11.26 -5.13
N HIS A 339 8.22 -11.57 -3.89
CA HIS A 339 7.64 -12.86 -3.53
C HIS A 339 6.17 -12.94 -3.93
N GLY A 340 5.40 -11.88 -3.63
CA GLY A 340 3.96 -11.85 -3.85
C GLY A 340 3.57 -11.60 -5.30
N PHE A 341 4.39 -10.89 -6.07
CA PHE A 341 4.02 -10.43 -7.41
C PHE A 341 5.10 -10.67 -8.47
N GLU A 342 4.66 -11.08 -9.64
CA GLU A 342 5.38 -10.92 -10.89
C GLU A 342 5.16 -9.48 -11.39
N LEU A 343 6.24 -8.70 -11.41
CA LEU A 343 6.23 -7.30 -11.86
C LEU A 343 6.43 -7.26 -13.38
N LYS A 344 5.47 -6.71 -14.11
CA LYS A 344 5.50 -6.61 -15.58
C LYS A 344 5.42 -5.16 -16.02
N LEU A 345 6.12 -4.82 -17.10
CA LEU A 345 5.93 -3.55 -17.78
C LEU A 345 4.56 -3.52 -18.46
N ILE A 346 4.00 -2.33 -18.63
CA ILE A 346 2.75 -2.14 -19.39
C ILE A 346 2.94 -2.55 -20.86
N GLU A 347 1.83 -2.95 -21.51
CA GLU A 347 1.86 -3.43 -22.89
C GLU A 347 2.52 -2.41 -23.83
N GLY A 348 3.51 -2.87 -24.60
CA GLY A 348 4.28 -2.04 -25.53
C GLY A 348 5.53 -1.35 -24.96
N MET A 349 5.71 -1.37 -23.64
CA MET A 349 6.91 -0.80 -22.99
C MET A 349 8.04 -1.84 -22.89
N LYS A 350 9.25 -1.46 -23.29
CA LYS A 350 10.45 -2.29 -23.19
C LYS A 350 11.29 -1.91 -21.96
N PRO A 351 12.18 -2.81 -21.48
CA PRO A 351 13.10 -2.49 -20.38
C PRO A 351 13.90 -1.21 -20.61
N GLU A 352 14.30 -0.93 -21.86
CA GLU A 352 15.10 0.25 -22.18
C GLU A 352 14.31 1.56 -22.01
N ASP A 353 12.98 1.51 -22.13
CA ASP A 353 12.06 2.65 -22.03
C ASP A 353 11.81 3.09 -20.58
N VAL A 354 12.21 2.29 -19.58
CA VAL A 354 12.13 2.68 -18.17
C VAL A 354 13.15 3.80 -17.90
N SER A 355 12.65 5.02 -17.73
CA SER A 355 13.47 6.19 -17.48
C SER A 355 14.23 6.10 -16.14
N LEU A 356 15.51 6.42 -16.19
CA LEU A 356 16.39 6.64 -15.03
C LEU A 356 16.72 8.12 -14.83
N GLU A 357 15.97 9.03 -15.48
CA GLU A 357 16.17 10.46 -15.24
C GLU A 357 15.79 10.83 -13.81
N GLU A 358 16.63 11.66 -13.21
CA GLU A 358 16.48 12.12 -11.83
C GLU A 358 15.76 13.47 -11.79
N ALA A 359 14.87 13.63 -10.81
CA ALA A 359 14.35 14.92 -10.39
C ALA A 359 15.05 15.37 -9.11
N TYR A 360 15.62 16.57 -9.16
CA TYR A 360 16.31 17.19 -8.02
C TYR A 360 15.31 17.61 -6.93
N ALA A 361 15.50 17.08 -5.72
CA ALA A 361 14.84 17.49 -4.49
C ALA A 361 15.72 17.09 -3.28
N LEU A 362 15.19 17.16 -2.06
CA LEU A 362 15.91 16.72 -0.85
C LEU A 362 16.30 15.23 -0.95
N THR A 363 15.45 14.46 -1.62
CA THR A 363 15.62 13.07 -2.03
C THR A 363 15.60 13.01 -3.55
N THR A 364 16.51 12.24 -4.15
CA THR A 364 16.56 12.11 -5.61
C THR A 364 15.49 11.14 -6.08
N HIS A 365 14.39 11.67 -6.63
CA HIS A 365 13.31 10.86 -7.17
C HIS A 365 13.54 10.54 -8.64
N PRO A 366 12.95 9.45 -9.15
CA PRO A 366 12.73 9.32 -10.57
C PRO A 366 11.84 10.46 -11.08
N LYS A 367 12.21 11.05 -12.20
CA LYS A 367 11.53 12.21 -12.79
C LYS A 367 10.12 11.89 -13.26
N GLU A 368 9.93 10.72 -13.84
CA GLU A 368 8.64 10.25 -14.37
C GLU A 368 8.11 9.11 -13.50
N PRO A 369 6.81 9.03 -13.19
CA PRO A 369 6.26 7.93 -12.41
C PRO A 369 6.36 6.58 -13.15
N LEU A 370 6.70 5.51 -12.42
CA LEU A 370 6.72 4.15 -12.99
C LEU A 370 5.34 3.51 -12.88
N THR A 371 4.75 3.20 -14.03
CA THR A 371 3.51 2.43 -14.13
C THR A 371 3.82 0.99 -14.51
N ILE A 372 3.39 0.03 -13.69
CA ILE A 372 3.64 -1.40 -13.90
C ILE A 372 2.36 -2.22 -13.68
N ILE A 373 2.36 -3.44 -14.17
CA ILE A 373 1.35 -4.45 -13.87
C ILE A 373 1.93 -5.37 -12.80
N MET A 374 1.16 -5.61 -11.74
CA MET A 374 1.52 -6.53 -10.67
C MET A 374 0.57 -7.73 -10.70
N GLU A 375 1.09 -8.90 -11.05
CA GLU A 375 0.32 -10.15 -11.08
C GLU A 375 0.75 -11.05 -9.92
N PRO A 376 -0.17 -11.64 -9.15
CA PRO A 376 0.21 -12.55 -8.06
C PRO A 376 1.05 -13.73 -8.58
N THR A 377 2.16 -14.08 -7.90
CA THR A 377 3.05 -15.16 -8.36
C THR A 377 2.41 -16.54 -8.23
N LEU A 378 1.66 -16.76 -7.16
CA LEU A 378 0.85 -17.97 -7.02
C LEU A 378 -0.51 -17.77 -7.72
N SER A 379 -1.04 -18.88 -8.23
CA SER A 379 -2.42 -18.89 -8.75
C SER A 379 -3.39 -18.39 -7.68
N TYR A 380 -4.44 -17.66 -8.08
CA TYR A 380 -5.45 -17.05 -7.19
C TYR A 380 -6.12 -17.99 -6.16
N HIS A 381 -5.92 -19.31 -6.25
CA HIS A 381 -6.38 -20.30 -5.29
C HIS A 381 -5.40 -20.66 -4.16
N LEU A 382 -4.20 -20.07 -4.18
CA LEU A 382 -3.16 -20.29 -3.18
C LEU A 382 -2.94 -19.08 -2.24
N TYR A 383 -3.57 -17.94 -2.54
CA TYR A 383 -3.63 -16.75 -1.69
C TYR A 383 -5.01 -16.62 -1.06
#